data_AF-A0A521KLP3-F1
#
_entry.id   AF-A0A521KLP3-F1
#
_cell.length_a   1.000
_cell.length_b   1.000
_cell.length_c   1.000
_cell.angle_alpha   90.00
_cell.angle_beta   90.00
_cell.angle_gamma   90.00
#
_symmetry.space_group_name_H-M   'P 1'
#
loop_
_entity.id
_entity.type
_entity.pdbx_description
1 polymer ?
#
loop_
_entity_poly.entity_id
_entity_poly.type
_entity_poly.pdbx_seq_one_letter_code
_entity_poly.pdbx_strand_id
1 'polypeptide(L)'
;MVYSRVESHVRLKQAVRRHRVLSREGLLERLFERLFRGLVYTQIWEDPEIDLEALALGPDCHVVAIASGGCNVLSYLTADPAEITAVDLSLAHVALNRLKLVAASRLPSWEAFYRFFGAADDEANIEAYDRLIAPHLDPQSRAYWQGRSLHQGGRRRISMFARNAYRHGVLGRFIGVGHVAARLYGVDLRQLLSARSIEEQRHFFETMLAPLFDKPAVRWATANRLSLYGLGIPPAQYEALAGDSDMRHVLRSRLERLACGFSLEDNYFAWQAFGRSYADDASGPLPP
;
A
#
# COMPACT_ATOMS: atom_id res chain seq x y z
N MET A 1 -17.20 18.05 -0.41
CA MET A 1 -17.54 18.35 -1.81
C MET A 1 -16.87 17.31 -2.71
N VAL A 2 -17.64 16.49 -3.43
CA VAL A 2 -17.09 15.38 -4.24
C VAL A 2 -17.11 15.80 -5.71
N TYR A 3 -15.92 15.98 -6.31
CA TYR A 3 -15.78 16.43 -7.70
C TYR A 3 -16.15 15.34 -8.71
N SER A 4 -16.58 15.75 -9.91
CA SER A 4 -16.94 14.80 -10.97
C SER A 4 -15.71 14.00 -11.46
N ARG A 5 -15.95 12.81 -12.01
CA ARG A 5 -14.88 11.95 -12.59
C ARG A 5 -14.09 12.66 -13.70
N VAL A 6 -14.70 13.64 -14.38
CA VAL A 6 -14.04 14.44 -15.42
C VAL A 6 -13.10 15.46 -14.79
N GLU A 7 -13.52 16.10 -13.72
CA GLU A 7 -12.75 17.16 -13.05
C GLU A 7 -11.55 16.60 -12.27
N SER A 8 -11.70 15.44 -11.63
CA SER A 8 -10.57 14.69 -11.02
C SER A 8 -9.52 14.30 -12.06
N HIS A 9 -9.93 13.84 -13.25
CA HIS A 9 -8.99 13.56 -14.34
C HIS A 9 -8.24 14.82 -14.81
N VAL A 10 -8.90 15.97 -14.87
CA VAL A 10 -8.25 17.24 -15.28
C VAL A 10 -7.24 17.70 -14.23
N ARG A 11 -7.58 17.63 -12.94
CA ARG A 11 -6.67 18.02 -11.85
C ARG A 11 -5.48 17.07 -11.71
N LEU A 12 -5.69 15.76 -11.84
CA LEU A 12 -4.60 14.78 -11.89
C LEU A 12 -3.66 15.06 -13.08
N LYS A 13 -4.22 15.37 -14.24
CA LYS A 13 -3.47 15.73 -15.44
C LYS A 13 -2.62 17.00 -15.25
N GLN A 14 -3.14 18.01 -14.54
CA GLN A 14 -2.41 19.24 -14.21
C GLN A 14 -1.33 19.03 -13.14
N ALA A 15 -1.59 18.19 -12.14
CA ALA A 15 -0.64 17.91 -11.07
C ALA A 15 0.56 17.06 -11.54
N VAL A 16 0.36 16.18 -12.53
CA VAL A 16 1.37 15.20 -12.96
C VAL A 16 2.20 15.68 -14.15
N ARG A 17 1.67 16.51 -15.06
CA ARG A 17 2.37 16.85 -16.31
C ARG A 17 3.22 18.09 -16.18
N ARG A 18 4.55 17.91 -16.16
CA ARG A 18 5.52 19.01 -16.24
C ARG A 18 6.25 19.07 -17.59
N HIS A 19 6.16 18.04 -18.44
CA HIS A 19 6.90 17.96 -19.71
C HIS A 19 6.05 17.81 -20.98
N ARG A 20 6.63 18.12 -22.15
CA ARG A 20 5.96 18.05 -23.47
C ARG A 20 5.52 16.61 -23.80
N VAL A 21 4.33 16.49 -24.39
CA VAL A 21 3.55 15.24 -24.58
C VAL A 21 4.25 14.11 -25.36
N LEU A 22 5.27 14.42 -26.17
CA LEU A 22 5.98 13.45 -27.03
C LEU A 22 7.42 13.14 -26.56
N SER A 23 7.80 13.57 -25.35
CA SER A 23 9.07 13.19 -24.73
C SER A 23 8.97 11.83 -24.02
N ARG A 24 10.11 11.15 -23.79
CA ARG A 24 10.14 9.91 -23.00
C ARG A 24 9.57 10.15 -21.61
N GLU A 25 9.84 11.32 -21.04
CA GLU A 25 9.34 11.80 -19.75
C GLU A 25 7.81 11.98 -19.78
N GLY A 26 7.24 12.55 -20.85
CA GLY A 26 5.78 12.72 -20.99
C GLY A 26 5.00 11.41 -21.19
N LEU A 27 5.62 10.38 -21.79
CA LEU A 27 5.06 9.02 -21.88
C LEU A 27 5.04 8.33 -20.52
N LEU A 28 6.10 8.51 -19.74
CA LEU A 28 6.19 8.02 -18.36
C LEU A 28 5.13 8.71 -17.49
N GLU A 29 5.02 10.04 -17.54
CA GLU A 29 4.00 10.81 -16.82
C GLU A 29 2.58 10.30 -17.10
N ARG A 30 2.27 9.89 -18.34
CA ARG A 30 0.97 9.30 -18.70
C ARG A 30 0.78 7.89 -18.14
N LEU A 31 1.83 7.08 -18.09
CA LEU A 31 1.79 5.77 -17.45
C LEU A 31 1.52 5.94 -15.95
N PHE A 32 2.17 6.90 -15.31
CA PHE A 32 1.95 7.27 -13.91
C PHE A 32 0.55 7.81 -13.68
N GLU A 33 0.06 8.73 -14.50
CA GLU A 33 -1.33 9.20 -14.47
C GLU A 33 -2.31 8.03 -14.55
N ARG A 34 -2.03 7.02 -15.38
CA ARG A 34 -2.87 5.82 -15.51
C ARG A 34 -2.75 4.87 -14.31
N LEU A 35 -1.58 4.77 -13.69
CA LEU A 35 -1.36 3.99 -12.46
C LEU A 35 -2.09 4.63 -11.27
N PHE A 36 -2.03 5.96 -11.13
CA PHE A 36 -2.70 6.72 -10.08
C PHE A 36 -4.22 6.84 -10.25
N ARG A 37 -4.76 6.52 -11.44
CA ARG A 37 -6.22 6.33 -11.61
C ARG A 37 -6.73 5.04 -10.96
N GLY A 38 -5.83 4.10 -10.65
CA GLY A 38 -6.14 2.85 -9.97
C GLY A 38 -5.81 2.89 -8.49
N LEU A 39 -5.96 1.74 -7.84
CA LEU A 39 -5.48 1.55 -6.47
C LEU A 39 -3.95 1.47 -6.51
N VAL A 40 -3.25 2.35 -5.81
CA VAL A 40 -1.78 2.31 -5.73
C VAL A 40 -1.39 1.41 -4.56
N TYR A 41 -1.98 1.65 -3.40
CA TYR A 41 -1.71 0.92 -2.16
C TYR A 41 -3.02 0.42 -1.53
N THR A 42 -2.98 -0.76 -0.92
CA THR A 42 -4.05 -1.27 -0.04
C THR A 42 -3.78 -0.96 1.44
N GLN A 43 -2.55 -0.59 1.75
CA GLN A 43 -2.03 -0.19 3.06
C GLN A 43 -0.96 0.89 2.85
N ILE A 44 -0.96 1.88 3.73
CA ILE A 44 0.00 2.99 3.81
C ILE A 44 1.29 2.50 4.48
N TRP A 45 2.44 3.09 4.15
CA TRP A 45 3.78 2.69 4.62
C TRP A 45 4.42 3.73 5.54
N GLU A 46 3.56 4.51 6.18
CA GLU A 46 3.84 5.57 7.12
C GLU A 46 3.26 5.13 8.47
N ASP A 47 4.07 5.22 9.52
CA ASP A 47 3.75 4.71 10.86
C ASP A 47 2.78 5.65 11.59
N PRO A 48 1.50 5.25 11.76
CA PRO A 48 0.51 6.12 12.38
C PRO A 48 0.73 6.28 13.89
N GLU A 49 1.47 5.40 14.57
CA GLU A 49 1.75 5.55 16.00
C GLU A 49 2.67 6.74 16.24
N ILE A 50 3.70 6.88 15.43
CA ILE A 50 4.60 8.05 15.45
C ILE A 50 3.87 9.32 15.03
N ASP A 51 2.97 9.24 14.04
CA ASP A 51 2.13 10.38 13.64
C ASP A 51 1.23 10.83 14.82
N LEU A 52 0.60 9.89 15.52
CA LEU A 52 -0.26 10.16 16.68
C LEU A 52 0.53 10.77 17.85
N GLU A 53 1.72 10.25 18.14
CA GLU A 53 2.62 10.81 19.16
C GLU A 53 3.03 12.24 18.81
N ALA A 54 3.50 12.46 17.58
CA ALA A 54 4.04 13.75 17.15
C ALA A 54 2.97 14.83 17.00
N LEU A 55 1.79 14.46 16.48
CA LEU A 55 0.71 15.41 16.24
C LEU A 55 -0.12 15.71 17.50
N ALA A 56 -0.09 14.83 18.51
CA ALA A 56 -0.84 14.96 19.74
C ALA A 56 -2.32 15.37 19.50
N LEU A 57 -2.97 14.62 18.60
CA LEU A 57 -4.35 14.90 18.18
C LEU A 57 -5.31 14.85 19.37
N GLY A 58 -6.31 15.71 19.35
CA GLY A 58 -7.37 15.75 20.36
C GLY A 58 -8.68 16.32 19.80
N PRO A 59 -9.73 16.44 20.64
CA PRO A 59 -11.10 16.68 20.20
C PRO A 59 -11.34 18.04 19.55
N ASP A 60 -10.43 19.00 19.69
CA ASP A 60 -10.53 20.30 19.02
C ASP A 60 -9.82 20.33 17.65
N CYS A 61 -9.16 19.23 17.25
CA CYS A 61 -8.38 19.17 16.02
C CYS A 61 -9.23 18.90 14.77
N HIS A 62 -8.97 19.66 13.71
CA HIS A 62 -9.39 19.33 12.34
C HIS A 62 -8.18 18.88 11.51
N VAL A 63 -8.13 17.60 11.17
CA VAL A 63 -7.01 17.01 10.42
C VAL A 63 -7.33 17.00 8.93
N VAL A 64 -6.43 17.50 8.10
CA VAL A 64 -6.49 17.32 6.65
C VAL A 64 -5.39 16.34 6.24
N ALA A 65 -5.78 15.17 5.73
CA ALA A 65 -4.86 14.07 5.45
C ALA A 65 -5.01 13.56 4.01
N ILE A 66 -3.92 13.02 3.45
CA ILE A 66 -3.98 12.30 2.17
C ILE A 66 -4.61 10.93 2.43
N ALA A 67 -5.70 10.61 1.70
CA ALA A 67 -6.50 9.42 2.02
C ALA A 67 -5.73 8.12 1.78
N SER A 68 -4.99 7.99 0.67
CA SER A 68 -4.11 6.85 0.35
C SER A 68 -4.77 5.48 0.64
N GLY A 69 -4.05 4.54 1.26
CA GLY A 69 -4.60 3.25 1.71
C GLY A 69 -5.61 3.34 2.85
N GLY A 70 -5.79 4.51 3.46
CA GLY A 70 -6.79 4.83 4.49
C GLY A 70 -6.50 4.33 5.91
N CYS A 71 -5.47 3.51 6.14
CA CYS A 71 -5.18 3.03 7.50
C CYS A 71 -4.79 4.19 8.44
N ASN A 72 -3.89 5.10 8.06
CA ASN A 72 -3.53 6.23 8.94
C ASN A 72 -4.74 7.12 9.27
N VAL A 73 -5.61 7.41 8.29
CA VAL A 73 -6.85 8.16 8.53
C VAL A 73 -7.74 7.46 9.56
N LEU A 74 -7.87 6.13 9.48
CA LEU A 74 -8.62 5.37 10.47
C LEU A 74 -7.92 5.35 11.84
N SER A 75 -6.60 5.20 11.88
CA SER A 75 -5.83 5.25 13.12
C SER A 75 -5.94 6.62 13.81
N TYR A 76 -5.97 7.72 13.05
CA TYR A 76 -6.17 9.06 13.61
C TYR A 76 -7.53 9.24 14.28
N LEU A 77 -8.56 8.48 13.87
CA LEU A 77 -9.87 8.52 14.54
C LEU A 77 -9.81 7.98 15.97
N THR A 78 -8.79 7.17 16.32
CA THR A 78 -8.63 6.65 17.69
C THR A 78 -8.28 7.74 18.70
N ALA A 79 -7.72 8.86 18.24
CA ALA A 79 -7.45 10.05 19.05
C ALA A 79 -8.66 11.00 19.19
N ASP A 80 -9.84 10.59 18.67
CA ASP A 80 -11.10 11.34 18.74
C ASP A 80 -11.01 12.82 18.30
N PRO A 81 -10.44 13.13 17.12
CA PRO A 81 -10.41 14.52 16.63
C PRO A 81 -11.80 15.01 16.23
N ALA A 82 -12.05 16.33 16.31
CA ALA A 82 -13.31 16.94 15.88
C ALA A 82 -13.68 16.57 14.44
N GLU A 83 -12.71 16.59 13.53
CA GLU A 83 -12.94 16.27 12.13
C GLU A 83 -11.68 15.75 11.44
N ILE A 84 -11.84 14.81 10.50
CA ILE A 84 -10.82 14.45 9.53
C ILE A 84 -11.34 14.64 8.11
N THR A 85 -10.70 15.53 7.36
CA THR A 85 -10.90 15.67 5.91
C THR A 85 -9.83 14.91 5.15
N ALA A 86 -10.16 13.69 4.72
CA ALA A 86 -9.31 12.87 3.89
C ALA A 86 -9.48 13.22 2.39
N VAL A 87 -8.38 13.57 1.71
CA VAL A 87 -8.35 13.98 0.30
C VAL A 87 -7.41 13.10 -0.52
N ASP A 88 -7.80 12.75 -1.74
CA ASP A 88 -6.92 12.01 -2.66
C ASP A 88 -7.27 12.32 -4.12
N LEU A 89 -6.27 12.26 -5.00
CA LEU A 89 -6.45 12.40 -6.44
C LEU A 89 -7.01 11.10 -7.07
N SER A 90 -6.73 9.95 -6.44
CA SER A 90 -7.22 8.64 -6.85
C SER A 90 -8.62 8.39 -6.30
N LEU A 91 -9.59 8.30 -7.20
CA LEU A 91 -10.95 7.85 -6.85
C LEU A 91 -10.96 6.44 -6.26
N ALA A 92 -9.96 5.61 -6.57
CA ALA A 92 -9.84 4.27 -5.99
C ALA A 92 -9.48 4.32 -4.50
N HIS A 93 -8.57 5.21 -4.10
CA HIS A 93 -8.23 5.42 -2.69
C HIS A 93 -9.40 6.01 -1.91
N VAL A 94 -10.12 6.99 -2.48
CA VAL A 94 -11.34 7.51 -1.87
C VAL A 94 -12.38 6.40 -1.67
N ALA A 95 -12.61 5.55 -2.68
CA ALA A 95 -13.52 4.43 -2.58
C ALA A 95 -13.07 3.37 -1.54
N LEU A 96 -11.76 3.16 -1.36
CA LEU A 96 -11.21 2.28 -0.32
C LEU A 96 -11.41 2.85 1.08
N ASN A 97 -11.17 4.14 1.27
CA ASN A 97 -11.41 4.81 2.55
C ASN A 97 -12.89 4.75 2.93
N ARG A 98 -13.80 5.05 1.99
CA ARG A 98 -15.25 4.91 2.20
C ARG A 98 -15.65 3.48 2.53
N LEU A 99 -15.05 2.49 1.86
CA LEU A 99 -15.28 1.07 2.15
C LEU A 99 -14.87 0.72 3.59
N LYS A 100 -13.68 1.12 4.02
CA LYS A 100 -13.18 0.87 5.39
C LYS A 100 -14.07 1.53 6.46
N LEU A 101 -14.44 2.80 6.28
CA LEU A 101 -15.30 3.53 7.22
C LEU A 101 -16.68 2.89 7.35
N VAL A 102 -17.34 2.58 6.21
CA VAL A 102 -18.66 1.93 6.26
C VAL A 102 -18.54 0.54 6.86
N ALA A 103 -17.51 -0.23 6.51
CA ALA A 103 -17.30 -1.56 7.07
C ALA A 103 -17.08 -1.53 8.59
N ALA A 104 -16.31 -0.57 9.11
CA ALA A 104 -16.11 -0.41 10.55
C ALA A 104 -17.43 -0.16 11.32
N SER A 105 -18.39 0.49 10.67
CA SER A 105 -19.71 0.78 11.27
C SER A 105 -20.77 -0.30 11.01
N ARG A 106 -20.56 -1.21 10.05
CA ARG A 106 -21.62 -2.12 9.55
C ARG A 106 -21.30 -3.60 9.68
N LEU A 107 -20.02 -3.96 9.74
CA LEU A 107 -19.65 -5.34 10.01
C LEU A 107 -19.99 -5.66 11.47
N PRO A 108 -20.49 -6.88 11.76
CA PRO A 108 -21.10 -7.20 13.04
C PRO A 108 -20.09 -7.37 14.17
N SER A 109 -18.81 -7.55 13.85
CA SER A 109 -17.77 -7.81 14.84
C SER A 109 -16.39 -7.45 14.30
N TRP A 110 -15.41 -7.38 15.22
CA TRP A 110 -14.02 -7.19 14.87
C TRP A 110 -13.47 -8.32 14.00
N GLU A 111 -13.84 -9.57 14.26
CA GLU A 111 -13.40 -10.73 13.45
C GLU A 111 -13.93 -10.63 12.02
N ALA A 112 -15.15 -10.13 11.83
CA ALA A 112 -15.69 -9.88 10.50
C ALA A 112 -14.92 -8.76 9.77
N PHE A 113 -14.52 -7.71 10.49
CA PHE A 113 -13.67 -6.64 9.96
C PHE A 113 -12.27 -7.14 9.64
N TYR A 114 -11.66 -7.93 10.52
CA TYR A 114 -10.36 -8.55 10.34
C TYR A 114 -10.35 -9.52 9.16
N ARG A 115 -11.35 -10.40 9.02
CA ARG A 115 -11.49 -11.25 7.83
C ARG A 115 -11.55 -10.41 6.55
N PHE A 116 -12.25 -9.28 6.58
CA PHE A 116 -12.41 -8.42 5.42
C PHE A 116 -11.11 -7.69 5.04
N PHE A 117 -10.43 -7.06 5.99
CA PHE A 117 -9.26 -6.22 5.71
C PHE A 117 -7.95 -6.82 6.17
N GLY A 118 -7.90 -7.51 7.31
CA GLY A 118 -6.70 -8.14 7.84
C GLY A 118 -6.26 -9.37 7.03
N ALA A 119 -7.09 -10.42 6.99
CA ALA A 119 -6.85 -11.58 6.14
C ALA A 119 -7.05 -11.24 4.66
N ALA A 120 -8.19 -10.60 4.35
CA ALA A 120 -8.53 -10.05 3.04
C ALA A 120 -8.46 -11.05 1.87
N ASP A 121 -8.70 -12.33 2.15
CA ASP A 121 -8.59 -13.43 1.21
C ASP A 121 -9.71 -14.49 1.31
N ASP A 122 -10.88 -14.09 1.81
CA ASP A 122 -12.04 -14.97 2.01
C ASP A 122 -13.22 -14.63 1.08
N GLU A 123 -13.84 -15.63 0.46
CA GLU A 123 -15.04 -15.46 -0.39
C GLU A 123 -16.24 -14.89 0.35
N ALA A 124 -16.36 -15.14 1.66
CA ALA A 124 -17.38 -14.58 2.53
C ALA A 124 -17.33 -13.04 2.57
N ASN A 125 -16.18 -12.43 2.25
CA ASN A 125 -16.07 -10.97 2.16
C ASN A 125 -16.93 -10.39 1.04
N ILE A 126 -17.22 -11.15 -0.02
CA ILE A 126 -18.06 -10.67 -1.13
C ILE A 126 -19.52 -10.61 -0.71
N GLU A 127 -19.99 -11.63 0.00
CA GLU A 127 -21.35 -11.63 0.55
C GLU A 127 -21.50 -10.54 1.62
N ALA A 128 -20.54 -10.44 2.55
CA ALA A 128 -20.53 -9.39 3.56
C ALA A 128 -20.55 -8.00 2.93
N TYR A 129 -19.79 -7.77 1.86
CA TYR A 129 -19.86 -6.53 1.11
C TYR A 129 -21.25 -6.28 0.54
N ASP A 130 -21.83 -7.22 -0.21
CA ASP A 130 -23.11 -6.99 -0.90
C ASP A 130 -24.27 -6.76 0.07
N ARG A 131 -24.27 -7.46 1.21
CA ARG A 131 -25.35 -7.40 2.20
C ARG A 131 -25.19 -6.27 3.20
N LEU A 132 -23.98 -6.04 3.70
CA LEU A 132 -23.74 -5.20 4.89
C LEU A 132 -23.07 -3.87 4.55
N ILE A 133 -22.34 -3.76 3.44
CA ILE A 133 -21.53 -2.57 3.15
C ILE A 133 -22.08 -1.80 1.94
N ALA A 134 -22.30 -2.48 0.81
CA ALA A 134 -22.73 -1.88 -0.45
C ALA A 134 -24.02 -1.03 -0.36
N PRO A 135 -25.04 -1.38 0.45
CA PRO A 135 -26.23 -0.54 0.61
C PRO A 135 -25.96 0.82 1.26
N HIS A 136 -24.87 0.93 2.03
CA HIS A 136 -24.52 2.12 2.80
C HIS A 136 -23.38 2.94 2.18
N LEU A 137 -22.80 2.47 1.07
CA LEU A 137 -21.80 3.23 0.32
C LEU A 137 -22.45 4.31 -0.53
N ASP A 138 -21.74 5.43 -0.68
CA ASP A 138 -22.12 6.46 -1.64
C ASP A 138 -22.11 5.89 -3.08
N PRO A 139 -22.90 6.49 -4.00
CA PRO A 139 -23.05 5.95 -5.36
C PRO A 139 -21.72 5.80 -6.11
N GLN A 140 -20.74 6.69 -5.90
CA GLN A 140 -19.47 6.64 -6.62
C GLN A 140 -18.58 5.51 -6.10
N SER A 141 -18.44 5.38 -4.79
CA SER A 141 -17.68 4.29 -4.16
C SER A 141 -18.30 2.93 -4.48
N ARG A 142 -19.64 2.83 -4.40
CA ARG A 142 -20.35 1.60 -4.78
C ARG A 142 -20.12 1.25 -6.25
N ALA A 143 -20.23 2.22 -7.16
CA ALA A 143 -19.98 1.99 -8.59
C ALA A 143 -18.53 1.55 -8.87
N TYR A 144 -17.56 2.08 -8.14
CA TYR A 144 -16.16 1.64 -8.25
C TYR A 144 -16.03 0.16 -7.90
N TRP A 145 -16.53 -0.26 -6.73
CA TRP A 145 -16.40 -1.64 -6.22
C TRP A 145 -17.23 -2.66 -7.01
N GLN A 146 -18.41 -2.27 -7.47
CA GLN A 146 -19.26 -3.08 -8.34
C GLN A 146 -18.73 -3.17 -9.79
N GLY A 147 -17.96 -2.18 -10.23
CA GLY A 147 -17.39 -2.18 -11.56
C GLY A 147 -16.41 -3.33 -11.79
N ARG A 148 -16.34 -3.80 -13.03
CA ARG A 148 -15.51 -4.95 -13.41
C ARG A 148 -14.09 -4.52 -13.78
N SER A 149 -13.12 -5.39 -13.50
CA SER A 149 -11.70 -5.18 -13.81
C SER A 149 -11.20 -6.26 -14.77
N LEU A 150 -10.68 -5.85 -15.92
CA LEU A 150 -10.04 -6.76 -16.88
C LEU A 150 -8.84 -7.48 -16.27
N HIS A 151 -8.03 -6.78 -15.46
CA HIS A 151 -6.91 -7.37 -14.73
C HIS A 151 -7.34 -8.44 -13.70
N GLN A 152 -8.62 -8.49 -13.35
CA GLN A 152 -9.20 -9.50 -12.47
C GLN A 152 -10.04 -10.54 -13.22
N GLY A 153 -9.86 -10.66 -14.54
CA GLY A 153 -10.61 -11.58 -15.40
C GLY A 153 -12.08 -11.19 -15.54
N GLY A 154 -12.38 -9.88 -15.57
CA GLY A 154 -13.75 -9.37 -15.69
C GLY A 154 -14.59 -9.47 -14.41
N ARG A 155 -14.00 -9.87 -13.28
CA ARG A 155 -14.68 -9.87 -11.97
C ARG A 155 -14.91 -8.45 -11.45
N ARG A 156 -15.87 -8.30 -10.52
CA ARG A 156 -16.07 -7.05 -9.76
C ARG A 156 -14.81 -6.71 -8.97
N ARG A 157 -14.46 -5.41 -8.85
CA ARG A 157 -13.24 -4.99 -8.15
C ARG A 157 -13.20 -5.47 -6.70
N ILE A 158 -14.36 -5.55 -6.04
CA ILE A 158 -14.46 -6.04 -4.66
C ILE A 158 -13.96 -7.48 -4.48
N SER A 159 -13.93 -8.29 -5.54
CA SER A 159 -13.39 -9.66 -5.52
C SER A 159 -11.90 -9.77 -5.18
N MET A 160 -11.20 -8.64 -5.03
CA MET A 160 -9.84 -8.62 -4.50
C MET A 160 -9.77 -9.04 -3.02
N PHE A 161 -10.80 -8.73 -2.23
CA PHE A 161 -10.87 -9.10 -0.79
C PHE A 161 -11.21 -10.57 -0.55
N ALA A 162 -11.48 -11.32 -1.63
CA ALA A 162 -11.58 -12.79 -1.59
C ALA A 162 -10.30 -13.48 -2.09
N ARG A 163 -9.28 -12.70 -2.50
CA ARG A 163 -8.11 -13.22 -3.23
C ARG A 163 -6.83 -12.52 -2.81
N ASN A 164 -6.73 -12.20 -1.52
CA ASN A 164 -5.67 -11.44 -0.89
C ASN A 164 -5.55 -10.04 -1.51
N ALA A 165 -6.20 -9.07 -0.86
CA ALA A 165 -6.17 -7.67 -1.26
C ALA A 165 -4.72 -7.14 -1.40
N TYR A 166 -3.80 -7.56 -0.55
CA TYR A 166 -2.40 -7.12 -0.52
C TYR A 166 -1.56 -7.57 -1.72
N ARG A 167 -2.10 -8.45 -2.57
CA ARG A 167 -1.51 -8.78 -3.87
C ARG A 167 -1.90 -7.82 -4.99
N HIS A 168 -2.84 -6.92 -4.71
CA HIS A 168 -3.40 -5.97 -5.67
C HIS A 168 -2.80 -4.57 -5.49
N GLY A 169 -3.26 -3.65 -6.33
CA GLY A 169 -2.69 -2.31 -6.43
C GLY A 169 -1.36 -2.30 -7.19
N VAL A 170 -0.71 -1.14 -7.23
CA VAL A 170 0.60 -0.98 -7.86
C VAL A 170 1.67 -1.60 -6.96
N LEU A 171 1.66 -1.25 -5.67
CA LEU A 171 2.68 -1.72 -4.73
C LEU A 171 2.58 -3.23 -4.45
N GLY A 172 1.38 -3.77 -4.25
CA GLY A 172 1.22 -5.21 -3.99
C GLY A 172 1.67 -6.08 -5.17
N ARG A 173 1.56 -5.58 -6.41
CA ARG A 173 2.14 -6.25 -7.60
C ARG A 173 3.65 -6.09 -7.64
N PHE A 174 4.16 -4.91 -7.30
CA PHE A 174 5.59 -4.65 -7.25
C PHE A 174 6.30 -5.56 -6.24
N ILE A 175 5.80 -5.65 -5.00
CA ILE A 175 6.29 -6.59 -3.99
C ILE A 175 6.22 -8.02 -4.52
N GLY A 176 5.13 -8.38 -5.21
CA GLY A 176 5.00 -9.68 -5.86
C GLY A 176 6.08 -9.99 -6.90
N VAL A 177 6.49 -9.00 -7.71
CA VAL A 177 7.62 -9.15 -8.66
C VAL A 177 8.94 -9.34 -7.89
N GLY A 178 9.16 -8.59 -6.82
CA GLY A 178 10.33 -8.77 -5.94
C GLY A 178 10.42 -10.18 -5.36
N HIS A 179 9.30 -10.72 -4.88
CA HIS A 179 9.19 -12.11 -4.41
C HIS A 179 9.56 -13.13 -5.49
N VAL A 180 9.05 -12.96 -6.71
CA VAL A 180 9.38 -13.86 -7.83
C VAL A 180 10.87 -13.75 -8.18
N ALA A 181 11.42 -12.54 -8.24
CA ALA A 181 12.83 -12.32 -8.53
C ALA A 181 13.75 -12.95 -7.47
N ALA A 182 13.44 -12.79 -6.18
CA ALA A 182 14.17 -13.44 -5.10
C ALA A 182 14.14 -14.97 -5.21
N ARG A 183 12.98 -15.55 -5.54
CA ARG A 183 12.84 -17.00 -5.75
C ARG A 183 13.66 -17.51 -6.94
N LEU A 184 13.78 -16.72 -8.01
CA LEU A 184 14.66 -17.07 -9.14
C LEU A 184 16.13 -17.13 -8.73
N TYR A 185 16.51 -16.41 -7.68
CA TYR A 185 17.83 -16.50 -7.04
C TYR A 185 17.90 -17.51 -5.89
N GLY A 186 16.86 -18.34 -5.70
CA GLY A 186 16.81 -19.38 -4.68
C GLY A 186 16.41 -18.89 -3.29
N VAL A 187 15.89 -17.66 -3.16
CA VAL A 187 15.52 -17.07 -1.86
C VAL A 187 14.00 -16.95 -1.74
N ASP A 188 13.42 -17.61 -0.73
CA ASP A 188 12.02 -17.37 -0.35
C ASP A 188 11.95 -16.33 0.77
N LEU A 189 11.52 -15.12 0.41
CA LEU A 189 11.42 -13.98 1.34
C LEU A 189 10.56 -14.26 2.58
N ARG A 190 9.59 -15.17 2.47
CA ARG A 190 8.71 -15.55 3.58
C ARG A 190 9.46 -16.23 4.73
N GLN A 191 10.63 -16.81 4.47
CA GLN A 191 11.45 -17.43 5.51
C GLN A 191 11.89 -16.45 6.59
N LEU A 192 12.02 -15.15 6.26
CA LEU A 192 12.27 -14.12 7.28
C LEU A 192 11.19 -14.12 8.36
N LEU A 193 9.93 -14.36 7.99
CA LEU A 193 8.80 -14.31 8.91
C LEU A 193 8.76 -15.46 9.93
N SER A 194 9.65 -16.45 9.80
CA SER A 194 9.84 -17.50 10.81
C SER A 194 10.92 -17.19 11.85
N ALA A 195 11.62 -16.06 11.71
CA ALA A 195 12.62 -15.63 12.67
C ALA A 195 11.97 -15.28 14.01
N ARG A 196 12.58 -15.73 15.10
CA ARG A 196 12.10 -15.55 16.48
C ARG A 196 12.85 -14.47 17.25
N SER A 197 13.86 -13.87 16.63
CA SER A 197 14.69 -12.82 17.25
C SER A 197 15.27 -11.88 16.20
N ILE A 198 15.71 -10.70 16.64
CA ILE A 198 16.44 -9.75 15.78
C ILE A 198 17.72 -10.37 15.23
N GLU A 199 18.39 -11.22 16.00
CA GLU A 199 19.60 -11.91 15.61
C GLU A 199 19.33 -12.89 14.45
N GLU A 200 18.23 -13.64 14.50
CA GLU A 200 17.81 -14.52 13.41
C GLU A 200 17.39 -13.72 12.16
N GLN A 201 16.67 -12.60 12.34
CA GLN A 201 16.34 -11.69 11.23
C GLN A 201 17.60 -11.15 10.55
N ARG A 202 18.58 -10.70 11.34
CA ARG A 202 19.86 -10.19 10.86
C ARG A 202 20.67 -11.28 10.16
N HIS A 203 20.70 -12.48 10.72
CA HIS A 203 21.35 -13.62 10.08
C HIS A 203 20.74 -13.93 8.71
N PHE A 204 19.41 -13.99 8.62
CA PHE A 204 18.71 -14.16 7.35
C PHE A 204 19.01 -13.02 6.37
N PHE A 205 18.99 -11.77 6.83
CA PHE A 205 19.30 -10.63 5.99
C PHE A 205 20.70 -10.73 5.39
N GLU A 206 21.73 -10.93 6.21
CA GLU A 206 23.13 -10.98 5.75
C GLU A 206 23.43 -12.19 4.84
N THR A 207 22.78 -13.33 5.09
CA THR A 207 23.06 -14.57 4.33
C THR A 207 22.19 -14.74 3.08
N MET A 208 20.94 -14.26 3.11
CA MET A 208 19.96 -14.51 2.06
C MET A 208 19.58 -13.25 1.28
N LEU A 209 19.43 -12.08 1.93
CA LEU A 209 18.92 -10.86 1.29
C LEU A 209 20.04 -9.95 0.77
N ALA A 210 21.01 -9.65 1.62
CA ALA A 210 22.14 -8.78 1.28
C ALA A 210 22.89 -9.24 0.02
N PRO A 211 23.17 -10.54 -0.20
CA PRO A 211 23.87 -11.01 -1.40
C PRO A 211 23.06 -10.84 -2.69
N LEU A 212 21.74 -10.61 -2.62
CA LEU A 212 20.92 -10.32 -3.80
C LEU A 212 21.31 -8.98 -4.41
N PHE A 213 21.74 -8.00 -3.61
CA PHE A 213 22.16 -6.68 -4.09
C PHE A 213 23.46 -6.69 -4.90
N ASP A 214 24.23 -7.78 -4.82
CA ASP A 214 25.44 -7.97 -5.62
C ASP A 214 25.18 -8.66 -6.96
N LYS A 215 23.97 -9.21 -7.17
CA LYS A 215 23.60 -9.87 -8.42
C LYS A 215 23.53 -8.85 -9.57
N PRO A 216 24.06 -9.16 -10.77
CA PRO A 216 24.10 -8.21 -11.90
C PRO A 216 22.75 -7.61 -12.27
N ALA A 217 21.67 -8.41 -12.24
CA ALA A 217 20.33 -7.92 -12.58
C ALA A 217 19.80 -6.94 -11.54
N VAL A 218 20.05 -7.19 -10.25
CA VAL A 218 19.64 -6.29 -9.16
C VAL A 218 20.44 -5.00 -9.22
N ARG A 219 21.77 -5.08 -9.41
CA ARG A 219 22.64 -3.91 -9.61
C ARG A 219 22.17 -3.04 -10.77
N TRP A 220 21.87 -3.66 -11.91
CA TRP A 220 21.35 -2.94 -13.08
C TRP A 220 20.00 -2.29 -12.79
N ALA A 221 19.08 -3.01 -12.13
CA ALA A 221 17.78 -2.47 -11.78
C ALA A 221 17.91 -1.25 -10.85
N THR A 222 18.64 -1.38 -9.74
CA THR A 222 18.77 -0.31 -8.74
C THR A 222 19.53 0.92 -9.27
N ALA A 223 20.42 0.74 -10.25
CA ALA A 223 21.12 1.85 -10.90
C ALA A 223 20.26 2.57 -11.96
N ASN A 224 19.17 1.96 -12.43
CA ASN A 224 18.35 2.50 -13.50
C ASN A 224 17.13 3.25 -12.95
N ARG A 225 17.12 4.59 -13.09
CA ARG A 225 16.01 5.48 -12.68
C ARG A 225 14.65 5.05 -13.24
N LEU A 226 14.60 4.49 -14.45
CA LEU A 226 13.34 4.04 -15.08
C LEU A 226 12.78 2.78 -14.45
N SER A 227 13.64 1.90 -13.92
CA SER A 227 13.19 0.70 -13.24
C SER A 227 12.43 1.11 -11.96
N LEU A 228 13.00 2.03 -11.18
CA LEU A 228 12.48 2.55 -9.92
C LEU A 228 11.21 3.38 -10.09
N TYR A 229 11.10 4.07 -11.23
CA TYR A 229 9.86 4.71 -11.65
C TYR A 229 8.69 3.72 -11.79
N GLY A 230 8.96 2.55 -12.39
CA GLY A 230 7.99 1.45 -12.47
C GLY A 230 7.58 0.88 -11.11
N LEU A 231 8.33 1.19 -10.05
CA LEU A 231 8.10 0.74 -8.67
C LEU A 231 7.32 1.79 -7.85
N GLY A 232 6.89 2.88 -8.49
CA GLY A 232 6.07 3.91 -7.85
C GLY A 232 6.86 5.05 -7.21
N ILE A 233 8.19 5.12 -7.41
CA ILE A 233 9.01 6.25 -6.97
C ILE A 233 9.01 7.31 -8.07
N PRO A 234 8.41 8.50 -7.87
CA PRO A 234 8.49 9.59 -8.83
C PRO A 234 9.94 10.00 -9.09
N PRO A 235 10.34 10.35 -10.34
CA PRO A 235 11.73 10.67 -10.66
C PRO A 235 12.26 11.86 -9.86
N ALA A 236 11.38 12.81 -9.50
CA ALA A 236 11.70 13.95 -8.66
C ALA A 236 12.08 13.57 -7.23
N GLN A 237 11.60 12.42 -6.73
CA GLN A 237 11.97 11.90 -5.42
C GLN A 237 13.25 11.05 -5.48
N TYR A 238 13.68 10.57 -6.65
CA TYR A 238 14.89 9.76 -6.77
C TYR A 238 16.12 10.47 -6.22
N GLU A 239 16.32 11.74 -6.60
CA GLU A 239 17.50 12.51 -6.15
C GLU A 239 17.42 12.82 -4.66
N ALA A 240 16.23 13.14 -4.14
CA ALA A 240 16.02 13.32 -2.70
C ALA A 240 16.22 12.02 -1.90
N LEU A 241 15.86 10.87 -2.47
CA LEU A 241 16.01 9.56 -1.84
C LEU A 241 17.46 9.05 -1.88
N ALA A 242 18.16 9.27 -2.99
CA ALA A 242 19.57 8.90 -3.14
C ALA A 242 20.47 9.77 -2.26
N GLY A 243 20.17 11.08 -2.17
CA GLY A 243 21.08 12.05 -1.60
C GLY A 243 22.45 11.94 -2.27
N ASP A 244 23.50 11.86 -1.47
CA ASP A 244 24.88 11.65 -1.93
C ASP A 244 25.27 10.16 -2.07
N SER A 245 24.33 9.23 -1.82
CA SER A 245 24.59 7.78 -1.82
C SER A 245 24.13 7.08 -3.10
N ASP A 246 24.77 5.95 -3.42
CA ASP A 246 24.27 5.03 -4.46
C ASP A 246 22.88 4.50 -4.06
N MET A 247 21.91 4.56 -4.96
CA MET A 247 20.54 4.12 -4.71
C MET A 247 20.49 2.65 -4.28
N ARG A 248 21.38 1.81 -4.79
CA ARG A 248 21.50 0.42 -4.34
C ARG A 248 21.81 0.32 -2.84
N HIS A 249 22.70 1.17 -2.34
CA HIS A 249 23.06 1.21 -0.93
C HIS A 249 21.89 1.72 -0.09
N VAL A 250 21.21 2.78 -0.55
CA VAL A 250 20.00 3.31 0.11
C VAL A 250 18.91 2.23 0.21
N LEU A 251 18.63 1.52 -0.88
CA LEU A 251 17.62 0.46 -0.90
C LEU A 251 18.02 -0.74 -0.02
N ARG A 252 19.29 -1.13 -0.02
CA ARG A 252 19.81 -2.17 0.88
C ARG A 252 19.62 -1.76 2.34
N SER A 253 20.02 -0.55 2.72
CA SER A 253 19.90 -0.04 4.10
C SER A 253 18.44 0.07 4.54
N ARG A 254 17.54 0.52 3.67
CA ARG A 254 16.10 0.57 3.97
C ARG A 254 15.50 -0.82 4.15
N LEU A 255 15.89 -1.78 3.30
CA LEU A 255 15.45 -3.17 3.45
C LEU A 255 16.02 -3.79 4.73
N GLU A 256 17.26 -3.48 5.09
CA GLU A 256 17.88 -3.92 6.35
C GLU A 256 17.10 -3.37 7.55
N ARG A 257 16.79 -2.08 7.57
CA ARG A 257 15.99 -1.47 8.63
C ARG A 257 14.61 -2.11 8.72
N LEU A 258 13.95 -2.35 7.59
CA LEU A 258 12.65 -3.02 7.57
C LEU A 258 12.71 -4.47 8.08
N ALA A 259 13.78 -5.20 7.74
CA ALA A 259 13.95 -6.60 8.09
C ALA A 259 14.48 -6.81 9.52
N CYS A 260 15.31 -5.90 10.03
CA CYS A 260 16.11 -6.13 11.24
C CYS A 260 16.03 -4.99 12.26
N GLY A 261 15.36 -3.88 11.94
CA GLY A 261 15.28 -2.72 12.82
C GLY A 261 14.27 -2.88 13.96
N PHE A 262 13.30 -3.78 13.81
CA PHE A 262 12.19 -3.99 14.74
C PHE A 262 11.86 -5.49 14.83
N SER A 263 11.23 -5.92 15.93
CA SER A 263 10.73 -7.29 16.10
C SER A 263 9.57 -7.55 15.12
N LEU A 264 9.42 -8.79 14.65
CA LEU A 264 8.25 -9.17 13.86
C LEU A 264 6.94 -9.11 14.66
N GLU A 265 7.03 -9.12 15.99
CA GLU A 265 5.87 -8.97 16.88
C GLU A 265 5.26 -7.56 16.82
N ASP A 266 6.05 -6.55 16.44
CA ASP A 266 5.61 -5.15 16.38
C ASP A 266 5.58 -4.60 14.93
N ASN A 267 6.23 -5.28 13.99
CA ASN A 267 6.48 -4.75 12.64
C ASN A 267 5.53 -5.33 11.57
N TYR A 268 4.31 -4.81 11.52
CA TYR A 268 3.32 -5.21 10.51
C TYR A 268 3.74 -4.83 9.07
N PHE A 269 4.67 -3.88 8.90
CA PHE A 269 5.26 -3.55 7.59
C PHE A 269 6.15 -4.68 7.07
N ALA A 270 6.90 -5.36 7.94
CA ALA A 270 7.70 -6.52 7.55
C ALA A 270 6.79 -7.67 7.09
N TRP A 271 5.71 -7.96 7.81
CA TRP A 271 4.71 -8.95 7.38
C TRP A 271 4.18 -8.65 5.96
N GLN A 272 3.88 -7.38 5.68
CA GLN A 272 3.38 -6.97 4.37
C GLN A 272 4.44 -7.06 3.27
N ALA A 273 5.70 -6.70 3.56
CA ALA A 273 6.79 -6.80 2.59
C ALA A 273 7.17 -8.24 2.27
N PHE A 274 7.34 -9.06 3.31
CA PHE A 274 7.92 -10.41 3.19
C PHE A 274 6.87 -11.51 3.10
N GLY A 275 5.63 -11.26 3.53
CA GLY A 275 4.50 -12.21 3.50
C GLY A 275 3.39 -11.83 2.52
N ARG A 276 3.21 -10.53 2.26
CA ARG A 276 2.06 -9.98 1.51
C ARG A 276 0.73 -10.31 2.20
N SER A 277 0.75 -10.25 3.52
CA SER A 277 -0.35 -10.46 4.46
C SER A 277 0.04 -9.81 5.79
N TYR A 278 -0.89 -9.72 6.73
CA TYR A 278 -0.52 -9.63 8.14
C TYR A 278 -0.18 -11.02 8.70
N ALA A 279 0.22 -11.07 9.96
CA ALA A 279 0.39 -12.33 10.68
C ALA A 279 -0.93 -13.11 10.72
N ASP A 280 -0.81 -14.44 10.75
CA ASP A 280 -1.98 -15.32 10.77
C ASP A 280 -2.79 -15.16 12.07
N ASP A 281 -4.08 -15.45 11.98
CA ASP A 281 -5.04 -15.47 13.10
C ASP A 281 -5.13 -14.17 13.92
N ALA A 282 -4.74 -13.02 13.31
CA ALA A 282 -4.72 -11.70 13.96
C ALA A 282 -3.85 -11.62 15.22
N SER A 283 -2.92 -12.56 15.37
CA SER A 283 -2.07 -12.69 16.56
C SER A 283 -0.81 -11.81 16.51
N GLY A 284 -0.47 -11.28 15.35
CA GLY A 284 0.67 -10.39 15.16
C GLY A 284 0.27 -8.92 15.00
N PRO A 285 1.24 -8.06 14.68
CA PRO A 285 1.05 -6.62 14.70
C PRO A 285 0.07 -6.17 13.63
N LEU A 286 -0.74 -5.18 13.98
CA LEU A 286 -1.69 -4.50 13.11
C LEU A 286 -1.56 -2.99 13.29
N PRO A 287 -1.96 -2.19 12.30
CA PRO A 287 -2.15 -0.76 12.52
C PRO A 287 -3.14 -0.52 13.66
N PRO A 288 -2.95 0.52 14.48
CA PRO A 288 -3.85 0.90 15.57
C PRO A 288 -5.23 1.33 15.06
#